data_AF-A0A969WZF1-F1
#
_entry.id   AF-A0A969WZF1-F1
#
_cell.length_a   1.000
_cell.length_b   1.000
_cell.length_c   1.000
_cell.angle_alpha   90.00
_cell.angle_beta   90.00
_cell.angle_gamma   90.00
#
_symmetry.space_group_name_H-M   'P 1'
#
loop_
_entity.id
_entity.type
_entity.pdbx_description
1 polymer ?
#
loop_
_entity_poly.entity_id
_entity_poly.type
_entity_poly.pdbx_seq_one_letter_code
_entity_poly.pdbx_strand_id
1 'polypeptide(L)'
;MFNNLTGILAEKGIELIIIPVENRSFGGGVTVTGLLTGKDIEMALGNHFIGEIVFLSDVMLKDDRMTFLDDMTVNQLAERSGARLQVISSGAAALIEQIRRHTVGDYEGEAKND
;
A
#
# COMPACT_ATOMS: atom_id res chain seq x y z
N MET A 1 -10.16 12.44 8.40
CA MET A 1 -8.71 12.40 8.68
C MET A 1 -7.88 12.34 7.39
N PHE A 2 -8.22 11.49 6.41
CA PHE A 2 -7.46 11.37 5.15
C PHE A 2 -7.64 12.50 4.13
N ASN A 3 -8.75 13.26 4.17
CA ASN A 3 -9.02 14.35 3.19
C ASN A 3 -7.96 15.48 3.20
N ASN A 4 -7.30 15.71 4.34
CA ASN A 4 -6.23 16.71 4.40
C ASN A 4 -4.93 16.20 3.76
N LEU A 5 -4.68 14.88 3.83
CA LEU A 5 -3.49 14.26 3.25
C LEU A 5 -3.57 14.24 1.72
N THR A 6 -4.74 13.93 1.16
CA THR A 6 -4.99 13.97 -0.29
C THR A 6 -4.74 15.37 -0.86
N GLY A 7 -5.13 16.44 -0.15
CA GLY A 7 -4.89 17.81 -0.59
C GLY A 7 -3.40 18.18 -0.64
N ILE A 8 -2.66 17.86 0.42
CA ILE A 8 -1.21 18.15 0.51
C ILE A 8 -0.41 17.39 -0.56
N LEU A 9 -0.80 16.16 -0.87
CA LEU A 9 -0.13 15.35 -1.90
C LEU A 9 -0.51 15.80 -3.32
N ALA A 10 -1.77 16.19 -3.55
CA ALA A 10 -2.21 16.74 -4.84
C ALA A 10 -1.47 18.04 -5.19
N GLU A 11 -1.20 18.92 -4.22
CA GLU A 11 -0.36 20.12 -4.41
C GLU A 11 1.07 19.79 -4.84
N LYS A 12 1.54 18.56 -4.59
CA LYS A 12 2.85 18.05 -5.00
C LYS A 12 2.80 17.22 -6.29
N GLY A 13 1.65 17.19 -6.98
CA GLY A 13 1.46 16.39 -8.19
C GLY A 13 1.33 14.89 -7.93
N ILE A 14 1.03 14.49 -6.69
CA ILE A 14 0.89 13.08 -6.29
C ILE A 14 -0.61 12.78 -6.11
N GLU A 15 -1.13 11.89 -6.96
CA GLU A 15 -2.49 11.38 -6.81
C GLU A 15 -2.51 10.22 -5.80
N LEU A 16 -3.31 10.37 -4.73
CA LEU A 16 -3.50 9.33 -3.73
C LEU A 16 -4.90 8.71 -3.90
N ILE A 17 -4.94 7.42 -4.25
CA ILE A 17 -6.17 6.64 -4.33
C ILE A 17 -6.35 5.84 -3.04
N ILE A 18 -7.45 6.10 -2.32
CA ILE A 18 -7.81 5.35 -1.11
C ILE A 18 -8.78 4.24 -1.50
N ILE A 19 -8.33 2.99 -1.37
CA ILE A 19 -9.15 1.82 -1.65
C ILE A 19 -9.66 1.26 -0.32
N PRO A 20 -10.98 1.28 -0.05
CA PRO A 20 -11.51 0.60 1.11
C PRO A 20 -11.38 -0.92 0.94
N VAL A 21 -10.72 -1.59 1.87
CA VAL A 21 -10.66 -3.06 1.93
C VAL A 21 -11.63 -3.51 3.02
N GLU A 22 -12.70 -4.20 2.61
CA GLU A 22 -13.62 -4.81 3.55
C GLU A 22 -13.02 -6.11 4.11
N ASN A 23 -12.92 -6.22 5.44
CA ASN A 23 -12.56 -7.47 6.08
C ASN A 23 -13.77 -8.43 6.04
N ARG A 24 -13.86 -9.24 4.98
CA ARG A 24 -14.93 -10.23 4.82
C ARG A 24 -14.59 -11.56 5.49
N SER A 25 -13.30 -11.83 5.66
CA SER A 25 -12.81 -13.10 6.20
C SER A 25 -13.08 -13.28 7.70
N PHE A 26 -13.20 -12.19 8.47
CA PHE A 26 -13.55 -12.21 9.91
C PHE A 26 -14.90 -11.54 10.21
N GLY A 27 -15.83 -11.55 9.26
CA GLY A 27 -17.23 -11.18 9.50
C GLY A 27 -17.51 -9.68 9.68
N GLY A 28 -16.62 -8.79 9.19
CA GLY A 28 -16.87 -7.35 9.08
C GLY A 28 -16.97 -6.55 10.40
N GLY A 29 -16.92 -7.21 11.56
CA GLY A 29 -17.11 -6.58 12.88
C GLY A 29 -15.83 -6.19 13.63
N VAL A 30 -14.64 -6.47 13.07
CA VAL A 30 -13.35 -6.23 13.74
C VAL A 30 -12.48 -5.27 12.95
N THR A 31 -12.21 -4.09 13.52
CA THR A 31 -11.47 -2.98 12.87
C THR A 31 -9.96 -3.02 13.19
N VAL A 32 -9.34 -4.19 13.10
CA VAL A 32 -7.89 -4.34 13.27
C VAL A 32 -7.28 -4.74 11.93
N THR A 33 -6.31 -3.97 11.45
CA THR A 33 -5.62 -4.16 10.17
C THR A 33 -4.95 -5.53 10.04
N GLY A 34 -4.56 -6.14 11.16
CA GLY A 34 -3.95 -7.47 11.21
C GLY A 34 -4.88 -8.63 10.91
N LEU A 35 -6.15 -8.39 10.56
CA LEU A 35 -7.11 -9.45 10.17
C LEU A 35 -7.46 -9.43 8.68
N LEU A 36 -6.81 -8.57 7.88
CA LEU A 36 -6.97 -8.59 6.43
C LEU A 36 -6.25 -9.80 5.83
N THR A 37 -6.95 -10.52 4.94
CA THR A 37 -6.41 -11.69 4.25
C THR A 37 -5.97 -11.34 2.83
N GLY A 38 -5.18 -12.22 2.19
CA GLY A 38 -4.80 -12.06 0.79
C GLY A 38 -6.03 -11.99 -0.12
N LYS A 39 -7.06 -12.79 0.19
CA LYS A 39 -8.34 -12.75 -0.54
C LYS A 39 -9.09 -11.42 -0.43
N ASP A 40 -9.07 -10.78 0.75
CA ASP A 40 -9.70 -9.46 0.92
C ASP A 40 -8.99 -8.40 0.05
N ILE A 41 -7.66 -8.45 0.01
CA ILE A 41 -6.86 -7.55 -0.84
C ILE A 41 -7.06 -7.86 -2.33
N GLU A 42 -7.10 -9.13 -2.72
CA GLU A 42 -7.35 -9.57 -4.10
C GLU A 42 -8.68 -8.99 -4.62
N MET A 43 -9.75 -9.10 -3.82
CA MET A 43 -11.06 -8.55 -4.18
C MET A 43 -11.04 -7.02 -4.28
N ALA A 44 -10.28 -6.33 -3.42
CA ALA A 44 -10.22 -4.87 -3.42
C ALA A 44 -9.40 -4.32 -4.61
N LEU A 45 -8.31 -5.00 -4.98
CA LEU A 45 -7.50 -4.63 -6.14
C LEU A 45 -8.21 -4.95 -7.46
N GLY A 46 -8.83 -6.12 -7.56
CA GLY A 46 -9.39 -6.63 -8.81
C GLY A 46 -8.38 -6.53 -9.96
N ASN A 47 -8.81 -6.00 -11.11
CA ASN A 47 -7.98 -5.74 -12.28
C ASN A 47 -7.65 -4.25 -12.47
N HIS A 48 -7.85 -3.43 -11.44
CA HIS A 48 -7.73 -1.96 -11.57
C HIS A 48 -6.30 -1.43 -11.49
N PHE A 49 -5.35 -2.25 -11.02
CA PHE A 49 -3.97 -1.85 -10.73
C PHE A 49 -2.93 -2.68 -11.50
N ILE A 50 -3.32 -3.23 -12.66
CA ILE A 50 -2.41 -4.01 -13.50
C ILE A 50 -1.24 -3.12 -13.93
N GLY A 51 -0.01 -3.56 -13.63
CA GLY A 51 1.22 -2.82 -13.94
C GLY A 51 1.58 -1.71 -12.95
N GLU A 52 0.65 -1.32 -12.07
CA GLU A 52 0.86 -0.30 -11.04
C GLU A 52 1.61 -0.84 -9.83
N ILE A 53 2.21 0.05 -9.05
CA ILE A 53 2.87 -0.29 -7.78
C ILE A 53 1.89 -0.15 -6.63
N VAL A 54 1.73 -1.23 -5.85
CA VAL A 54 0.87 -1.26 -4.68
C VAL A 54 1.71 -1.52 -3.44
N PHE A 55 1.67 -0.59 -2.49
CA PHE A 55 2.33 -0.75 -1.20
C PHE A 55 1.44 -1.52 -0.22
N LEU A 56 1.96 -2.62 0.32
CA LEU A 56 1.33 -3.42 1.36
C LEU A 56 1.99 -3.17 2.70
N SER A 57 1.21 -3.07 3.75
CA SER A 57 1.73 -2.92 5.11
C SER A 57 2.15 -4.28 5.67
N ASP A 58 3.34 -4.35 6.28
CA ASP A 58 3.88 -5.58 6.89
C ASP A 58 2.97 -6.17 7.98
N VAL A 59 2.15 -5.35 8.63
CA VAL A 59 1.17 -5.79 9.65
C VAL A 59 0.02 -6.64 9.07
N MET A 60 -0.14 -6.69 7.75
CA MET A 60 -1.13 -7.56 7.07
C MET A 60 -0.62 -9.00 6.88
N LEU A 61 0.67 -9.23 7.16
CA LEU A 61 1.36 -10.49 6.88
C LEU A 61 1.68 -11.21 8.20
N LYS A 62 1.88 -12.52 8.10
CA LYS A 62 2.45 -13.36 9.17
C LYS A 62 3.89 -12.93 9.45
N ASP A 63 4.49 -13.50 10.49
CA ASP A 63 5.85 -13.18 10.93
C ASP A 63 6.92 -13.38 9.85
N ASP A 64 6.64 -14.22 8.85
CA ASP A 64 7.50 -14.44 7.68
C ASP A 64 7.51 -13.26 6.67
N ARG A 65 6.62 -12.28 6.85
CA ARG A 65 6.41 -11.11 5.99
C ARG A 65 6.18 -11.44 4.51
N MET A 66 5.72 -12.65 4.22
CA MET A 66 5.49 -13.13 2.86
C MET A 66 4.12 -13.80 2.69
N THR A 67 3.48 -14.18 3.79
CA THR A 67 2.24 -14.94 3.80
C THR A 67 1.15 -14.17 4.53
N PHE A 68 -0.02 -14.04 3.93
CA PHE A 68 -1.23 -13.51 4.58
C PHE A 68 -1.84 -14.53 5.55
N LEU A 69 -2.81 -14.11 6.36
CA LEU A 69 -3.45 -15.01 7.33
C LEU A 69 -4.16 -16.21 6.70
N ASP A 70 -4.65 -16.09 5.45
CA ASP A 70 -5.33 -17.14 4.68
C ASP A 70 -4.38 -18.05 3.88
N ASP A 71 -3.09 -18.05 4.23
CA ASP A 71 -2.03 -18.84 3.55
C ASP A 71 -1.77 -18.44 2.09
N MET A 72 -2.38 -17.35 1.61
CA MET A 72 -1.99 -16.73 0.36
C MET A 72 -0.63 -16.07 0.52
N THR A 73 0.24 -16.19 -0.48
CA THR A 73 1.52 -15.46 -0.51
C THR A 73 1.40 -14.14 -1.25
N VAL A 74 2.27 -13.18 -0.93
CA VAL A 74 2.39 -11.91 -1.66
C VAL A 74 2.62 -12.16 -3.15
N ASN A 75 3.41 -13.18 -3.51
CA ASN A 75 3.65 -13.55 -4.91
C ASN A 75 2.38 -14.01 -5.62
N GLN A 76 1.58 -14.88 -4.98
CA GLN A 76 0.30 -15.31 -5.54
C GLN A 76 -0.67 -14.15 -5.74
N LEU A 77 -0.71 -13.20 -4.80
CA LEU A 77 -1.54 -12.01 -4.95
C LEU A 77 -1.05 -11.10 -6.11
N ALA A 78 0.27 -10.95 -6.27
CA ALA A 78 0.85 -10.17 -7.36
C ALA A 78 0.52 -10.79 -8.73
N GLU A 79 0.63 -12.11 -8.86
CA GLU A 79 0.25 -12.84 -10.07
C GLU A 79 -1.23 -12.69 -10.42
N ARG A 80 -2.12 -12.77 -9.42
CA ARG A 80 -3.57 -12.67 -9.64
C ARG A 80 -4.07 -11.27 -9.96
N SER A 81 -3.52 -10.26 -9.29
CA SER A 81 -3.91 -8.85 -9.48
C SER A 81 -3.21 -8.19 -10.68
N GLY A 82 -2.07 -8.74 -11.13
CA GLY A 82 -1.20 -8.12 -12.12
C GLY A 82 -0.47 -6.86 -11.61
N ALA A 83 -0.60 -6.56 -10.31
CA ALA A 83 0.05 -5.41 -9.68
C ALA A 83 1.46 -5.76 -9.20
N ARG A 84 2.33 -4.74 -9.11
CA ARG A 84 3.67 -4.85 -8.51
C ARG A 84 3.57 -4.57 -7.02
N LEU A 85 3.54 -5.62 -6.21
CA LEU A 85 3.38 -5.49 -4.75
C LEU A 85 4.72 -5.21 -4.07
N GLN A 86 4.74 -4.22 -3.16
CA GLN A 86 5.89 -3.92 -2.30
C GLN A 86 5.47 -3.87 -0.85
N VAL A 87 6.08 -4.72 -0.02
CA VAL A 87 5.83 -4.75 1.42
C VAL A 87 6.65 -3.65 2.09
N ILE A 88 5.99 -2.78 2.86
CA ILE A 88 6.57 -1.67 3.59
C ILE A 88 6.17 -1.76 5.07
N SER A 89 6.98 -1.19 5.95
CA SER A 89 6.60 -1.10 7.36
C SER A 89 5.43 -0.12 7.55
N SER A 90 4.54 -0.45 8.49
CA SER A 90 3.31 0.32 8.79
C SER A 90 3.51 1.79 9.23
N GLY A 91 4.75 2.23 9.46
CA GLY A 91 5.05 3.61 9.87
C GLY A 91 4.93 4.62 8.73
N ALA A 92 4.42 5.82 9.04
CA ALA A 92 4.28 6.91 8.07
C ALA A 92 5.60 7.28 7.35
N ALA A 93 6.74 7.18 8.04
CA ALA A 93 8.05 7.44 7.45
C ALA A 93 8.39 6.46 6.31
N ALA A 94 8.03 5.18 6.45
CA ALA A 94 8.29 4.18 5.41
C ALA A 94 7.45 4.45 4.16
N LEU A 95 6.19 4.85 4.32
CA LEU A 95 5.33 5.25 3.21
C LEU A 95 5.89 6.49 2.49
N ILE A 96 6.28 7.54 3.22
CA ILE A 96 6.85 8.76 2.62
C ILE A 96 8.13 8.46 1.84
N GLU A 97 8.99 7.61 2.39
CA GLU A 97 10.23 7.21 1.72
C GLU A 97 9.97 6.46 0.41
N GLN A 98 9.00 5.55 0.39
CA GLN A 98 8.65 4.86 -0.86
C GLN A 98 8.01 5.79 -1.88
N ILE A 99 7.11 6.68 -1.46
CA ILE A 99 6.54 7.70 -2.35
C ILE A 99 7.69 8.51 -2.98
N ARG A 100 8.64 9.00 -2.18
CA ARG A 100 9.81 9.74 -2.71
C ARG A 100 10.58 8.94 -3.76
N ARG A 101 10.85 7.66 -3.54
CA ARG A 101 11.60 6.82 -4.50
C ARG A 101 10.89 6.66 -5.85
N HIS A 102 9.56 6.65 -5.84
CA HIS A 102 8.75 6.43 -7.04
C HIS A 102 8.19 7.72 -7.66
N THR A 103 8.39 8.89 -7.03
CA THR A 103 7.92 10.20 -7.54
C THR A 103 9.05 11.10 -8.06
N VAL A 104 10.33 10.70 -7.97
CA VAL A 104 11.42 11.55 -8.44
C VAL A 104 11.56 11.47 -9.97
N GLY A 105 10.92 12.43 -10.62
CA GLY A 105 11.59 13.25 -11.62
C GLY A 105 12.20 14.48 -10.92
N ASP A 106 13.50 14.69 -11.14
CA ASP A 106 14.26 15.96 -11.06
C ASP A 106 13.84 17.01 -10.00
N TYR A 107 14.23 16.79 -8.74
CA TYR A 107 14.54 17.90 -7.84
C TYR A 107 16.00 17.80 -7.37
N GLU A 108 16.91 18.35 -8.18
CA GLU A 108 18.20 18.82 -7.70
C GLU A 108 17.94 20.09 -6.85
N GLY A 109 17.75 19.90 -5.55
CA GLY A 109 17.71 20.99 -4.59
C GLY A 109 19.12 21.52 -4.35
N GLU A 110 19.37 22.75 -4.79
CA GLU A 110 20.57 23.55 -4.46
C GLU A 110 20.92 23.42 -2.96
N ALA A 111 22.07 22.81 -2.68
CA ALA A 111 22.75 23.01 -1.41
C ALA A 111 23.32 24.45 -1.39
N LYS A 112 22.51 25.42 -0.96
CA LYS A 112 23.04 26.69 -0.44
C LYS A 112 23.56 26.45 0.96
N ASN A 113 24.87 26.26 1.07
CA ASN A 113 25.61 26.43 2.31
C ASN A 113 25.97 27.91 2.44
N ASP A 114 25.47 28.55 3.50
CA ASP A 114 26.10 29.71 4.15
C ASP A 114 27.17 29.21 5.15
#